data_AF-A0A0S8BIC1-F1
#
_entry.id   AF-A0A0S8BIC1-F1
#
_cell.length_a   1.000
_cell.length_b   1.000
_cell.length_c   1.000
_cell.angle_alpha   90.00
_cell.angle_beta   90.00
_cell.angle_gamma   90.00
#
_symmetry.space_group_name_H-M   'P 1'
#
loop_
_entity.id
_entity.type
_entity.pdbx_description
1 polymer ?
#
loop_
_entity_poly.entity_id
_entity_poly.type
_entity_poly.pdbx_seq_one_letter_code
_entity_poly.pdbx_strand_id
1 'polypeptide(L)'
;MDAKKISSQNHEPGKSPGATSPKPPADRGGRPQTKYYPDLDTLLQIVLPANATKRDVRDYVQKILVASRDQRTYLASDPQVGMLIEVGPDNVDVLIDVTRDGNPWSRYAVEAISRLAAERHKPEILRALPGQHYLSAIVLRKRWCSDAKPYLLEGMQDFTGYLPSEWIKCVVQLKDPATYEVLKFYLENGWNRHTTYEAIKYLPGIELGDSLQRAWDNALTKGNRYETRYLTADTVKTGYLPAMDYVVNSLETSPANTNSLPNAQAIAMRHLDFLGNNSEIRKWYRQNRGRLVFNSKTLRFELP
;
A
#
# COMPACT_ATOMS: atom_id res chain seq x y z
N MET A 1 13.28 -80.00 13.60
CA MET A 1 14.30 -80.13 14.66
C MET A 1 14.72 -78.72 15.02
N ASP A 2 14.44 -78.13 16.18
CA ASP A 2 13.70 -78.53 17.36
C ASP A 2 13.18 -77.27 18.05
N ALA A 3 12.10 -77.47 18.80
CA ALA A 3 11.33 -76.45 19.51
C ALA A 3 12.06 -75.80 20.68
N LYS A 4 11.61 -74.58 21.04
CA LYS A 4 11.20 -74.17 22.39
C LYS A 4 10.81 -72.69 22.36
N LYS A 5 9.97 -72.12 23.22
CA LYS A 5 8.90 -72.52 24.14
C LYS A 5 8.56 -71.18 24.80
N ILE A 6 7.29 -70.81 24.78
CA ILE A 6 6.77 -69.56 25.35
C ILE A 6 6.92 -69.57 26.87
N SER A 7 7.28 -68.44 27.48
CA SER A 7 6.90 -68.12 28.86
C SER A 7 6.60 -66.64 28.99
N SER A 8 5.35 -66.40 29.37
CA SER A 8 4.69 -65.12 29.65
C SER A 8 5.19 -64.51 30.95
N GLN A 9 5.39 -63.18 30.99
CA GLN A 9 5.29 -62.40 32.22
C GLN A 9 4.59 -61.06 31.97
N ASN A 10 3.42 -60.97 32.62
CA ASN A 10 2.59 -59.87 33.08
C ASN A 10 3.06 -58.42 32.84
N HIS A 11 2.15 -57.64 32.26
CA HIS A 11 2.10 -56.18 32.31
C HIS A 11 1.36 -55.71 33.57
N GLU A 12 2.03 -54.90 34.40
CA GLU A 12 1.38 -53.89 35.24
C GLU A 12 1.83 -52.49 34.78
N PRO A 13 0.95 -51.47 34.79
CA PRO A 13 1.25 -50.14 34.28
C PRO A 13 1.98 -49.28 35.32
N GLY A 14 3.28 -49.04 35.08
CA GLY A 14 4.09 -48.09 35.84
C GLY A 14 3.80 -46.64 35.45
N LYS A 15 3.48 -45.83 36.46
CA LYS A 15 3.33 -44.37 36.43
C LYS A 15 4.49 -43.67 35.69
N SER A 16 4.19 -42.81 34.72
CA SER A 16 5.17 -41.89 34.14
C SER A 16 5.55 -40.77 35.12
N PRO A 17 6.84 -40.46 35.28
CA PRO A 17 7.30 -39.29 36.03
C PRO A 17 7.07 -38.01 35.23
N GLY A 18 6.67 -36.95 35.94
CA GLY A 18 6.27 -35.66 35.38
C GLY A 18 7.35 -34.97 34.55
N ALA A 19 6.99 -34.60 33.33
CA ALA A 19 7.73 -33.64 32.53
C ALA A 19 7.42 -32.23 33.04
N THR A 20 8.40 -31.61 33.70
CA THR A 20 8.39 -30.18 34.01
C THR A 20 8.55 -29.39 32.71
N SER A 21 7.55 -28.59 32.36
CA SER A 21 7.65 -27.64 31.26
C SER A 21 8.75 -26.61 31.56
N PRO A 22 9.57 -26.21 30.57
CA PRO A 22 10.61 -25.20 30.79
C PRO A 22 9.96 -23.84 31.10
N LYS A 23 10.47 -23.21 32.16
CA LYS A 23 10.09 -21.87 32.62
C LYS A 23 10.39 -20.85 31.52
N PRO A 24 9.48 -19.90 31.20
CA PRO A 24 9.76 -18.89 30.19
C PRO A 24 10.90 -17.97 30.65
N PRO A 25 11.75 -17.48 29.73
CA PRO A 25 12.83 -16.58 30.09
C PRO A 25 12.28 -15.27 30.66
N ALA A 26 13.01 -14.74 31.65
CA ALA A 26 12.67 -13.53 32.36
C ALA A 26 12.52 -12.33 31.42
N ASP A 27 11.47 -11.55 31.69
CA ASP A 27 11.03 -10.33 31.04
C ASP A 27 12.18 -9.34 30.84
N ARG A 28 12.62 -9.18 29.58
CA ARG A 28 13.47 -8.08 29.16
C ARG A 28 12.57 -6.95 28.64
N GLY A 29 12.19 -6.03 29.51
CA GLY A 29 11.69 -4.70 29.16
C GLY A 29 10.53 -4.71 28.18
N GLY A 30 9.32 -4.95 28.70
CA GLY A 30 8.07 -4.94 27.95
C GLY A 30 7.92 -3.74 27.01
N ARG A 31 8.04 -4.00 25.71
CA ARG A 31 7.36 -3.17 24.71
C ARG A 31 5.86 -3.33 24.97
N PRO A 32 5.06 -2.24 25.02
CA PRO A 32 3.63 -2.36 25.26
C PRO A 32 3.02 -3.33 24.24
N GLN A 33 2.31 -4.35 24.74
CA GLN A 33 1.63 -5.31 23.90
C GLN A 33 0.67 -4.56 22.99
N THR A 34 0.90 -4.71 21.69
CA THR A 34 0.14 -4.02 20.66
C THR A 34 -1.24 -4.65 20.56
N LYS A 35 -2.31 -3.89 20.80
CA LYS A 35 -3.68 -4.38 20.66
C LYS A 35 -4.06 -4.49 19.18
N TYR A 36 -4.43 -5.69 18.74
CA TYR A 36 -4.99 -5.93 17.39
C TYR A 36 -6.47 -5.55 17.29
N TYR A 37 -7.12 -5.35 18.44
CA TYR A 37 -8.55 -5.12 18.59
C TYR A 37 -8.83 -3.84 19.37
N PRO A 38 -10.00 -3.22 19.19
CA PRO A 38 -10.39 -2.04 19.96
C PRO A 38 -10.60 -2.36 21.44
N ASP A 39 -10.59 -1.31 22.27
CA ASP A 39 -11.01 -1.40 23.67
C ASP A 39 -12.54 -1.47 23.76
N LEU A 40 -13.09 -2.69 23.57
CA LEU A 40 -14.54 -2.91 23.49
C LEU A 40 -15.25 -2.47 24.78
N ASP A 41 -14.66 -2.73 25.95
CA ASP A 41 -15.25 -2.32 27.23
C ASP A 41 -15.39 -0.80 27.30
N THR A 42 -14.34 -0.06 26.91
CA THR A 42 -14.40 1.40 26.84
C THR A 42 -15.44 1.88 25.82
N LEU A 43 -15.49 1.26 24.64
CA LEU A 43 -16.44 1.64 23.59
C LEU A 43 -17.90 1.45 24.02
N LEU A 44 -18.21 0.35 24.71
CA LEU A 44 -19.56 0.06 25.20
C LEU A 44 -20.07 1.07 26.23
N GLN A 45 -19.18 1.80 26.91
CA GLN A 45 -19.55 2.86 27.86
C GLN A 45 -19.79 4.22 27.19
N ILE A 46 -19.47 4.37 25.90
CA ILE A 46 -19.64 5.63 25.18
C ILE A 46 -21.05 5.65 24.57
N VAL A 47 -21.92 6.51 25.12
CA VAL A 47 -23.31 6.65 24.69
C VAL A 47 -23.56 8.02 24.11
N LEU A 48 -24.24 8.08 22.97
CA LEU A 48 -24.73 9.32 22.38
C LEU A 48 -26.06 9.72 23.07
N PRO A 49 -26.18 10.93 23.66
CA PRO A 49 -27.43 11.37 24.26
C PRO A 49 -28.57 11.43 23.22
N ALA A 50 -29.80 11.07 23.62
CA ALA A 50 -30.96 11.00 22.72
C ALA A 50 -31.29 12.34 22.00
N ASN A 51 -30.96 13.47 22.63
CA ASN A 51 -31.10 14.83 22.06
C ASN A 51 -29.74 15.53 22.01
N ALA A 52 -28.73 14.84 21.46
CA ALA A 52 -27.36 15.34 21.41
C ALA A 52 -27.28 16.69 20.69
N THR A 53 -26.66 17.68 21.34
CA THR A 53 -26.24 18.92 20.68
C THR A 53 -25.02 18.65 19.80
N LYS A 54 -24.67 19.59 18.91
CA LYS A 54 -23.42 19.52 18.13
C LYS A 54 -22.17 19.30 19.00
N ARG A 55 -22.15 19.88 20.20
CA ARG A 55 -21.08 19.69 21.18
C ARG A 55 -21.05 18.26 21.71
N ASP A 56 -22.20 17.70 22.06
CA ASP A 56 -22.30 16.32 22.53
C ASP A 56 -21.85 15.32 21.45
N VAL A 57 -22.22 15.57 20.20
CA VAL A 57 -21.76 14.77 19.06
C VAL A 57 -20.24 14.85 18.91
N ARG A 58 -19.65 16.05 19.01
CA ARG A 58 -18.19 16.22 18.95
C ARG A 58 -17.49 15.45 20.07
N ASP A 59 -17.98 15.56 21.31
CA ASP A 59 -17.42 14.87 22.46
C ASP A 59 -17.58 13.34 22.34
N TYR A 60 -18.71 12.87 21.80
CA TYR A 60 -18.95 11.46 21.49
C TYR A 60 -17.96 10.91 20.47
N VAL A 61 -17.80 11.58 19.33
CA VAL A 61 -16.83 11.20 18.28
C VAL A 61 -15.41 11.18 18.85
N GLN A 62 -15.02 12.20 19.63
CA GLN A 62 -13.69 12.27 20.24
C GLN A 62 -13.43 11.10 21.19
N LYS A 63 -14.41 10.72 22.03
CA LYS A 63 -14.29 9.57 22.94
C LYS A 63 -14.07 8.27 22.16
N ILE A 64 -14.79 8.06 21.05
CA ILE A 64 -14.62 6.88 20.19
C ILE A 64 -13.20 6.83 19.64
N LEU A 65 -12.70 7.96 19.10
CA LEU A 65 -11.34 8.04 18.56
C LEU A 65 -10.28 7.75 19.61
N VAL A 66 -10.45 8.27 20.84
CA VAL A 66 -9.54 8.01 21.96
C VAL A 66 -9.55 6.54 22.38
N ALA A 67 -10.74 5.94 22.50
CA ALA A 67 -10.89 4.52 22.85
C ALA A 67 -10.31 3.56 21.80
N SER A 68 -10.16 4.04 20.57
CA SER A 68 -9.70 3.24 19.42
C SER A 68 -8.23 3.45 19.09
N ARG A 69 -7.52 4.32 19.83
CA ARG A 69 -6.21 4.86 19.46
C ARG A 69 -5.05 3.85 19.38
N ASP A 70 -5.24 2.63 19.85
CA ASP A 70 -4.20 1.61 19.91
C ASP A 70 -4.44 0.45 18.91
N GLN A 71 -5.53 0.49 18.13
CA GLN A 71 -5.94 -0.60 17.23
C GLN A 71 -5.19 -0.60 15.88
N ARG A 72 -4.31 -1.57 15.64
CA ARG A 72 -3.50 -1.52 14.40
C ARG A 72 -4.20 -1.90 13.09
N THR A 73 -5.37 -2.51 13.15
CA THR A 73 -6.10 -3.04 11.99
C THR A 73 -7.46 -2.40 11.89
N TYR A 74 -7.86 -2.03 10.68
CA TYR A 74 -9.18 -1.48 10.37
C TYR A 74 -10.05 -2.53 9.68
N LEU A 75 -11.29 -2.67 10.12
CA LEU A 75 -12.36 -3.33 9.38
C LEU A 75 -13.57 -2.39 9.25
N ALA A 76 -14.21 -2.40 8.08
CA ALA A 76 -15.43 -1.62 7.83
C ALA A 76 -16.63 -2.08 8.69
N SER A 77 -16.50 -3.22 9.36
CA SER A 77 -17.45 -3.80 10.31
C SER A 77 -17.09 -3.56 11.77
N ASP A 78 -16.00 -2.84 12.07
CA ASP A 78 -15.62 -2.58 13.45
C ASP A 78 -16.69 -1.74 14.16
N PRO A 79 -16.94 -1.97 15.48
CA PRO A 79 -18.01 -1.30 16.21
C PRO A 79 -17.98 0.23 16.12
N GLN A 80 -16.78 0.82 16.08
CA GLN A 80 -16.62 2.27 15.96
C GLN A 80 -17.30 2.84 14.72
N VAL A 81 -17.33 2.10 13.61
CA VAL A 81 -17.99 2.55 12.38
C VAL A 81 -19.49 2.67 12.62
N GLY A 82 -20.10 1.68 13.28
CA GLY A 82 -21.51 1.72 13.65
C GLY A 82 -21.83 2.91 14.56
N MET A 83 -21.03 3.08 15.61
CA MET A 83 -21.16 4.20 16.56
C MET A 83 -21.05 5.56 15.85
N LEU A 84 -20.06 5.74 14.96
CA LEU A 84 -19.91 6.98 14.19
C LEU A 84 -21.06 7.21 13.19
N ILE A 85 -21.77 6.16 12.75
CA ILE A 85 -22.97 6.32 11.90
C ILE A 85 -24.17 6.81 12.72
N GLU A 86 -24.26 6.46 14.01
CA GLU A 86 -25.38 6.86 14.89
C GLU A 86 -25.54 8.37 15.04
N VAL A 87 -24.47 9.16 14.81
CA VAL A 87 -24.54 10.63 14.84
C VAL A 87 -25.46 11.20 13.77
N GLY A 88 -25.76 10.43 12.72
CA GLY A 88 -26.69 10.80 11.66
C GLY A 88 -26.12 11.77 10.62
N PRO A 89 -26.83 11.94 9.49
CA PRO A 89 -26.33 12.68 8.34
C PRO A 89 -26.21 14.18 8.59
N ASP A 90 -26.96 14.75 9.53
CA ASP A 90 -26.92 16.18 9.85
C ASP A 90 -25.66 16.59 10.63
N ASN A 91 -24.80 15.61 10.97
CA ASN A 91 -23.55 15.80 11.71
C ASN A 91 -22.29 15.39 10.92
N VAL A 92 -22.38 15.31 9.59
CA VAL A 92 -21.24 15.02 8.72
C VAL A 92 -20.13 16.07 8.86
N ASP A 93 -20.49 17.34 9.01
CA ASP A 93 -19.59 18.46 9.33
C ASP A 93 -18.73 18.17 10.57
N VAL A 94 -19.35 17.68 11.65
CA VAL A 94 -18.65 17.35 12.89
C VAL A 94 -17.66 16.21 12.68
N LEU A 95 -18.03 15.19 11.90
CA LEU A 95 -17.13 14.08 11.59
C LEU A 95 -15.90 14.56 10.78
N ILE A 96 -16.10 15.46 9.81
CA ILE A 96 -15.01 16.04 9.00
C ILE A 96 -14.08 16.88 9.89
N ASP A 97 -14.64 17.73 10.74
CA ASP A 97 -13.88 18.63 11.61
C ASP A 97 -13.02 17.86 12.62
N VAL A 98 -13.61 16.88 13.31
CA VAL A 98 -12.93 16.17 14.41
C VAL A 98 -11.83 15.24 13.87
N THR A 99 -11.93 14.81 12.62
CA THR A 99 -10.97 13.85 12.03
C THR A 99 -9.89 14.50 11.18
N ARG A 100 -9.85 15.85 11.15
CA ARG A 100 -8.92 16.64 10.36
C ARG A 100 -7.43 16.39 10.65
N ASP A 101 -7.07 16.12 11.91
CA ASP A 101 -5.67 16.07 12.35
C ASP A 101 -4.95 14.74 12.03
N GLY A 102 -5.37 14.04 10.96
CA GLY A 102 -4.54 13.04 10.30
C GLY A 102 -4.22 11.78 11.11
N ASN A 103 -5.03 11.47 12.12
CA ASN A 103 -4.84 10.24 12.90
C ASN A 103 -5.14 9.01 12.00
N PRO A 104 -4.38 7.90 12.06
CA PRO A 104 -4.70 6.62 11.38
C PRO A 104 -6.17 6.14 11.49
N TRP A 105 -6.94 6.68 12.43
CA TRP A 105 -8.39 6.47 12.63
C TRP A 105 -9.29 7.19 11.62
N SER A 106 -8.72 8.02 10.76
CA SER A 106 -9.41 8.63 9.61
C SER A 106 -10.16 7.58 8.78
N ARG A 107 -9.75 6.30 8.77
CA ARG A 107 -10.45 5.23 8.05
C ARG A 107 -11.85 4.92 8.60
N TYR A 108 -12.06 4.94 9.92
CA TYR A 108 -13.40 4.73 10.50
C TYR A 108 -14.32 5.90 10.15
N ALA A 109 -13.82 7.12 10.32
CA ALA A 109 -14.56 8.32 9.99
C ALA A 109 -14.87 8.41 8.50
N VAL A 110 -13.91 8.12 7.62
CA VAL A 110 -14.13 8.09 6.16
C VAL A 110 -15.22 7.09 5.79
N GLU A 111 -15.25 5.92 6.42
CA GLU A 111 -16.31 4.93 6.17
C GLU A 111 -17.68 5.39 6.68
N ALA A 112 -17.74 5.95 7.89
CA ALA A 112 -18.98 6.50 8.45
C ALA A 112 -19.50 7.68 7.62
N ILE A 113 -18.65 8.68 7.34
CA ILE A 113 -18.96 9.82 6.47
C ILE A 113 -19.41 9.33 5.11
N SER A 114 -18.77 8.31 4.52
CA SER A 114 -19.18 7.80 3.22
C SER A 114 -20.60 7.22 3.22
N ARG A 115 -21.06 6.64 4.33
CA ARG A 115 -22.42 6.09 4.45
C ARG A 115 -23.45 7.18 4.74
N LEU A 116 -23.07 8.19 5.52
CA LEU A 116 -23.94 9.32 5.90
C LEU A 116 -24.02 10.44 4.85
N ALA A 117 -22.96 10.62 4.06
CA ALA A 117 -22.86 11.72 3.10
C ALA A 117 -23.89 11.58 1.97
N ALA A 118 -24.59 12.69 1.70
CA ALA A 118 -25.52 12.87 0.60
C ALA A 118 -25.06 14.07 -0.24
N GLU A 119 -25.74 14.36 -1.35
CA GLU A 119 -25.38 15.49 -2.24
C GLU A 119 -25.27 16.83 -1.48
N ARG A 120 -26.13 17.06 -0.47
CA ARG A 120 -26.08 18.28 0.36
C ARG A 120 -24.74 18.48 1.09
N HIS A 121 -24.00 17.40 1.35
CA HIS A 121 -22.70 17.43 2.05
C HIS A 121 -21.51 17.57 1.09
N LYS A 122 -21.73 17.43 -0.23
CA LYS A 122 -20.66 17.49 -1.24
C LYS A 122 -19.81 18.76 -1.13
N PRO A 123 -20.37 19.99 -1.04
CA PRO A 123 -19.55 21.21 -1.02
C PRO A 123 -18.56 21.25 0.16
N GLU A 124 -18.96 20.74 1.32
CA GLU A 124 -18.11 20.71 2.51
C GLU A 124 -16.99 19.66 2.39
N ILE A 125 -17.33 18.46 1.91
CA ILE A 125 -16.35 17.39 1.68
C ILE A 125 -15.29 17.82 0.66
N LEU A 126 -15.71 18.48 -0.43
CA LEU A 126 -14.79 18.98 -1.45
C LEU A 126 -13.89 20.10 -0.90
N ARG A 127 -14.42 20.99 -0.05
CA ARG A 127 -13.63 22.04 0.60
C ARG A 127 -12.59 21.48 1.57
N ALA A 128 -12.90 20.39 2.27
CA ALA A 128 -11.99 19.74 3.20
C ALA A 128 -10.93 18.88 2.50
N LEU A 129 -11.17 18.46 1.25
CA LEU A 129 -10.33 17.51 0.51
C LEU A 129 -8.83 17.89 0.47
N PRO A 130 -8.41 19.15 0.19
CA PRO A 130 -7.00 19.53 0.17
C PRO A 130 -6.27 19.35 1.50
N GLY A 131 -6.99 19.48 2.63
CA GLY A 131 -6.43 19.27 3.97
C GLY A 131 -6.57 17.83 4.47
N GLN A 132 -7.42 17.03 3.85
CA GLN A 132 -7.79 15.69 4.29
C GLN A 132 -7.86 14.72 3.10
N HIS A 133 -6.69 14.33 2.57
CA HIS A 133 -6.62 13.57 1.32
C HIS A 133 -7.42 12.26 1.32
N TYR A 134 -7.64 11.64 2.48
CA TYR A 134 -8.46 10.42 2.62
C TYR A 134 -9.93 10.60 2.23
N LEU A 135 -10.45 11.83 2.22
CA LEU A 135 -11.79 12.14 1.70
C LEU A 135 -11.93 11.84 0.21
N SER A 136 -10.82 11.70 -0.53
CA SER A 136 -10.83 11.24 -1.93
C SER A 136 -11.54 9.89 -2.10
N ALA A 137 -11.53 9.02 -1.09
CA ALA A 137 -12.29 7.77 -1.12
C ALA A 137 -13.80 8.00 -1.18
N ILE A 138 -14.30 9.03 -0.49
CA ILE A 138 -15.72 9.41 -0.50
C ILE A 138 -16.07 10.02 -1.86
N VAL A 139 -15.22 10.93 -2.35
CA VAL A 139 -15.37 11.55 -3.68
C VAL A 139 -15.46 10.48 -4.78
N LEU A 140 -14.57 9.49 -4.75
CA LEU A 140 -14.56 8.40 -5.71
C LEU A 140 -15.83 7.54 -5.59
N ARG A 141 -16.18 7.10 -4.37
CA ARG A 141 -17.33 6.21 -4.14
C ARG A 141 -18.66 6.88 -4.50
N LYS A 142 -18.78 8.19 -4.30
CA LYS A 142 -19.96 8.99 -4.65
C LYS A 142 -19.94 9.52 -6.09
N ARG A 143 -18.89 9.21 -6.87
CA ARG A 143 -18.71 9.66 -8.27
C ARG A 143 -18.65 11.19 -8.41
N TRP A 144 -18.08 11.88 -7.43
CA TRP A 144 -17.92 13.32 -7.42
C TRP A 144 -16.58 13.81 -8.01
N CYS A 145 -15.82 12.93 -8.68
CA CYS A 145 -14.48 13.28 -9.19
C CYS A 145 -14.50 14.49 -10.14
N SER A 146 -15.55 14.66 -10.96
CA SER A 146 -15.70 15.82 -11.85
C SER A 146 -15.82 17.13 -11.06
N ASP A 147 -16.68 17.16 -10.04
CA ASP A 147 -16.86 18.32 -9.16
C ASP A 147 -15.60 18.61 -8.32
N ALA A 148 -14.84 17.55 -8.00
CA ALA A 148 -13.61 17.63 -7.23
C ALA A 148 -12.38 18.06 -8.06
N LYS A 149 -12.48 18.10 -9.40
CA LYS A 149 -11.35 18.35 -10.31
C LYS A 149 -10.43 19.50 -9.86
N PRO A 150 -10.90 20.73 -9.57
CA PRO A 150 -10.00 21.81 -9.17
C PRO A 150 -9.18 21.46 -7.92
N TYR A 151 -9.82 20.93 -6.89
CA TYR A 151 -9.16 20.51 -5.64
C TYR A 151 -8.18 19.35 -5.85
N LEU A 152 -8.54 18.39 -6.71
CA LEU A 152 -7.70 17.24 -7.02
C LEU A 152 -6.41 17.64 -7.76
N LEU A 153 -6.51 18.58 -8.71
CA LEU A 153 -5.36 19.04 -9.47
C LEU A 153 -4.47 19.95 -8.62
N GLU A 154 -5.05 20.86 -7.86
CA GLU A 154 -4.32 21.72 -6.92
C GLU A 154 -3.54 20.88 -5.89
N GLY A 155 -4.16 19.86 -5.30
CA GLY A 155 -3.48 18.99 -4.33
C GLY A 155 -2.45 18.01 -4.93
N MET A 156 -2.38 17.87 -6.26
CA MET A 156 -1.30 17.12 -6.93
C MET A 156 -0.18 18.02 -7.44
N GLN A 157 -0.48 19.29 -7.71
CA GLN A 157 0.49 20.23 -8.24
C GLN A 157 1.62 20.43 -7.23
N ASP A 158 2.85 20.14 -7.66
CA ASP A 158 4.07 20.24 -6.85
C ASP A 158 4.07 19.41 -5.55
N PHE A 159 3.09 18.51 -5.38
CA PHE A 159 2.97 17.70 -4.17
C PHE A 159 3.86 16.46 -4.24
N THR A 160 4.77 16.34 -3.28
CA THR A 160 5.75 15.24 -3.19
C THR A 160 5.46 14.24 -2.07
N GLY A 161 4.36 14.44 -1.33
CA GLY A 161 3.94 13.57 -0.23
C GLY A 161 3.09 12.38 -0.66
N TYR A 162 2.35 11.83 0.29
CA TYR A 162 1.42 10.72 0.06
C TYR A 162 0.01 11.22 -0.33
N LEU A 163 -0.46 10.74 -1.49
CA LEU A 163 -1.86 10.77 -1.88
C LEU A 163 -2.45 9.35 -1.86
N PRO A 164 -3.69 9.18 -1.36
CA PRO A 164 -4.42 7.93 -1.48
C PRO A 164 -4.63 7.52 -2.94
N SER A 165 -4.75 6.21 -3.18
CA SER A 165 -4.97 5.67 -4.53
C SER A 165 -6.25 6.22 -5.17
N GLU A 166 -7.25 6.53 -4.34
CA GLU A 166 -8.55 7.05 -4.71
C GLU A 166 -8.45 8.46 -5.30
N TRP A 167 -7.50 9.26 -4.84
CA TRP A 167 -7.18 10.56 -5.42
C TRP A 167 -6.72 10.41 -6.87
N ILE A 168 -5.73 9.53 -7.10
CA ILE A 168 -5.18 9.25 -8.43
C ILE A 168 -6.27 8.68 -9.35
N LYS A 169 -7.05 7.71 -8.86
CA LYS A 169 -8.18 7.12 -9.59
C LYS A 169 -9.20 8.17 -10.00
N CYS A 170 -9.52 9.14 -9.14
CA CYS A 170 -10.44 10.21 -9.50
C CYS A 170 -9.90 11.06 -10.67
N VAL A 171 -8.62 11.46 -10.63
CA VAL A 171 -8.01 12.24 -11.73
C VAL A 171 -7.98 11.42 -13.02
N VAL A 172 -7.63 10.14 -12.96
CA VAL A 172 -7.67 9.20 -14.10
C VAL A 172 -9.07 9.09 -14.70
N GLN A 173 -10.13 9.03 -13.88
CA GLN A 173 -11.51 8.93 -14.33
C GLN A 173 -12.02 10.16 -15.10
N LEU A 174 -11.37 11.32 -14.95
CA LEU A 174 -11.69 12.51 -15.74
C LEU A 174 -11.41 12.29 -17.24
N LYS A 175 -10.49 11.36 -17.57
CA LYS A 175 -10.07 11.04 -18.95
C LYS A 175 -9.70 12.29 -19.75
N ASP A 176 -9.10 13.26 -19.07
CA ASP A 176 -8.77 14.56 -19.64
C ASP A 176 -7.24 14.65 -19.87
N PRO A 177 -6.76 14.72 -21.13
CA PRO A 177 -5.35 14.88 -21.44
C PRO A 177 -4.67 16.07 -20.76
N ALA A 178 -5.43 17.13 -20.40
CA ALA A 178 -4.90 18.27 -19.66
C ALA A 178 -4.38 17.90 -18.25
N THR A 179 -4.75 16.74 -17.71
CA THR A 179 -4.27 16.26 -16.40
C THR A 179 -3.02 15.39 -16.50
N TYR A 180 -2.50 15.10 -17.70
CA TYR A 180 -1.43 14.11 -17.86
C TYR A 180 -0.11 14.60 -17.28
N GLU A 181 0.22 15.88 -17.43
CA GLU A 181 1.47 16.44 -16.90
C GLU A 181 1.50 16.40 -15.36
N VAL A 182 0.38 16.66 -14.68
CA VAL A 182 0.34 16.55 -13.21
C VAL A 182 0.40 15.09 -12.74
N LEU A 183 -0.21 14.16 -13.49
CA LEU A 183 -0.12 12.72 -13.21
C LEU A 183 1.32 12.21 -13.38
N LYS A 184 2.01 12.64 -14.43
CA LYS A 184 3.43 12.34 -14.69
C LYS A 184 4.31 12.92 -13.58
N PHE A 185 4.11 14.20 -13.23
CA PHE A 185 4.83 14.83 -12.15
C PHE A 185 4.70 14.04 -10.84
N TYR A 186 3.49 13.62 -10.48
CA TYR A 186 3.26 12.84 -9.27
C TYR A 186 3.87 11.44 -9.35
N LEU A 187 3.81 10.76 -10.51
CA LEU A 187 4.53 9.50 -10.74
C LEU A 187 6.04 9.65 -10.47
N GLU A 188 6.64 10.73 -10.95
CA GLU A 188 8.07 10.99 -10.81
C GLU A 188 8.45 11.32 -9.35
N ASN A 189 7.68 12.19 -8.70
CA ASN A 189 8.09 12.88 -7.47
C ASN A 189 7.35 12.42 -6.21
N GLY A 190 6.08 12.03 -6.33
CA GLY A 190 5.20 11.63 -5.23
C GLY A 190 5.52 10.29 -4.57
N TRP A 191 4.64 9.82 -3.70
CA TRP A 191 4.67 8.48 -3.12
C TRP A 191 3.80 7.50 -3.92
N ASN A 192 3.96 6.19 -3.70
CA ASN A 192 3.22 5.13 -4.39
C ASN A 192 3.40 5.15 -5.92
N ARG A 193 4.65 5.23 -6.40
CA ARG A 193 4.97 5.41 -7.83
C ARG A 193 4.41 4.25 -8.66
N HIS A 194 4.56 3.02 -8.20
CA HIS A 194 4.01 1.82 -8.85
C HIS A 194 2.48 1.89 -8.96
N THR A 195 1.76 2.25 -7.89
CA THR A 195 0.30 2.37 -7.93
C THR A 195 -0.12 3.47 -8.89
N THR A 196 0.61 4.59 -8.91
CA THR A 196 0.35 5.69 -9.84
C THR A 196 0.57 5.24 -11.28
N TYR A 197 1.69 4.59 -11.58
CA TYR A 197 2.00 4.04 -12.90
C TYR A 197 0.92 3.07 -13.37
N GLU A 198 0.54 2.10 -12.53
CA GLU A 198 -0.52 1.13 -12.84
C GLU A 198 -1.87 1.82 -13.16
N ALA A 199 -2.18 2.93 -12.50
CA ALA A 199 -3.40 3.67 -12.73
C ALA A 199 -3.40 4.47 -14.05
N ILE A 200 -2.23 4.94 -14.50
CA ILE A 200 -2.13 5.88 -15.64
C ILE A 200 -1.63 5.24 -16.93
N LYS A 201 -0.96 4.08 -16.90
CA LYS A 201 -0.26 3.48 -18.06
C LYS A 201 -1.11 3.13 -19.28
N TYR A 202 -2.43 3.13 -19.14
CA TYR A 202 -3.37 2.85 -20.24
C TYR A 202 -4.24 4.06 -20.59
N LEU A 203 -3.91 5.26 -20.10
CA LEU A 203 -4.61 6.47 -20.51
C LEU A 203 -4.35 6.74 -22.01
N PRO A 204 -5.40 7.03 -22.82
CA PRO A 204 -5.23 7.24 -24.25
C PRO A 204 -4.27 8.40 -24.56
N GLY A 205 -3.19 8.13 -25.29
CA GLY A 205 -2.23 9.15 -25.73
C GLY A 205 -1.28 9.66 -24.63
N ILE A 206 -1.23 9.01 -23.46
CA ILE A 206 -0.21 9.35 -22.45
C ILE A 206 1.14 8.75 -22.84
N GLU A 207 2.16 9.60 -22.91
CA GLU A 207 3.55 9.17 -23.14
C GLU A 207 4.29 9.13 -21.80
N LEU A 208 4.64 7.93 -21.33
CA LEU A 208 5.23 7.70 -20.00
C LEU A 208 6.70 7.30 -20.00
N GLY A 209 7.33 7.10 -21.16
CA GLY A 209 8.69 6.56 -21.26
C GLY A 209 9.67 7.26 -20.33
N ASP A 210 9.83 8.57 -20.49
CA ASP A 210 10.79 9.36 -19.71
C ASP A 210 10.35 9.53 -18.24
N SER A 211 9.05 9.70 -18.01
CA SER A 211 8.49 9.83 -16.65
C SER A 211 8.67 8.55 -15.82
N LEU A 212 8.53 7.39 -16.46
CA LEU A 212 8.77 6.09 -15.82
C LEU A 212 10.24 5.91 -15.47
N GLN A 213 11.16 6.31 -16.36
CA GLN A 213 12.61 6.29 -16.09
C GLN A 213 12.95 7.17 -14.89
N ARG A 214 12.47 8.43 -14.87
CA ARG A 214 12.66 9.34 -13.74
C ARG A 214 12.04 8.81 -12.44
N ALA A 215 10.85 8.23 -12.50
CA ALA A 215 10.20 7.61 -11.35
C ALA A 215 11.03 6.44 -10.78
N TRP A 216 11.59 5.60 -11.66
CA TRP A 216 12.47 4.50 -11.29
C TRP A 216 13.78 4.99 -10.65
N ASP A 217 14.45 5.97 -11.26
CA ASP A 217 15.68 6.56 -10.73
C ASP A 217 15.45 7.21 -9.36
N ASN A 218 14.34 7.93 -9.19
CA ASN A 218 13.95 8.53 -7.93
C ASN A 218 13.66 7.48 -6.86
N ALA A 219 13.00 6.37 -7.22
CA ALA A 219 12.77 5.25 -6.31
C ALA A 219 14.09 4.62 -5.86
N LEU A 220 15.02 4.40 -6.80
CA LEU A 220 16.33 3.81 -6.54
C LEU A 220 17.17 4.72 -5.63
N THR A 221 17.28 6.00 -5.97
CA THR A 221 18.08 7.01 -5.24
C THR A 221 17.59 7.20 -3.81
N LYS A 222 16.27 7.17 -3.60
CA LYS A 222 15.66 7.25 -2.26
C LYS A 222 15.76 5.94 -1.47
N GLY A 223 16.38 4.90 -2.02
CA GLY A 223 16.49 3.58 -1.39
C GLY A 223 15.17 2.83 -1.27
N ASN A 224 14.13 3.24 -2.02
CA ASN A 224 12.82 2.59 -2.00
C ASN A 224 12.84 1.34 -2.90
N ARG A 225 13.34 0.24 -2.33
CA ARG A 225 13.50 -1.04 -3.01
C ARG A 225 12.18 -1.64 -3.49
N TYR A 226 11.09 -1.41 -2.75
CA TYR A 226 9.77 -1.88 -3.15
C TYR A 226 9.39 -1.24 -4.48
N GLU A 227 9.31 0.10 -4.54
CA GLU A 227 8.97 0.83 -5.76
C GLU A 227 9.90 0.52 -6.93
N THR A 228 11.21 0.50 -6.67
CA THR A 228 12.22 0.18 -7.69
C THR A 228 11.91 -1.17 -8.35
N ARG A 229 11.70 -2.22 -7.54
CA ARG A 229 11.41 -3.58 -8.05
C ARG A 229 10.15 -3.63 -8.90
N TYR A 230 9.09 -2.95 -8.47
CA TYR A 230 7.81 -2.96 -9.21
C TYR A 230 7.91 -2.23 -10.55
N LEU A 231 8.68 -1.13 -10.61
CA LEU A 231 8.83 -0.35 -11.83
C LEU A 231 9.87 -0.93 -12.81
N THR A 232 10.84 -1.73 -12.36
CA THR A 232 11.97 -2.19 -13.18
C THR A 232 11.54 -2.86 -14.48
N ALA A 233 10.60 -3.81 -14.43
CA ALA A 233 10.22 -4.59 -15.61
C ALA A 233 9.61 -3.72 -16.72
N ASP A 234 8.82 -2.71 -16.34
CA ASP A 234 8.25 -1.77 -17.31
C ASP A 234 9.27 -0.72 -17.76
N THR A 235 10.17 -0.30 -16.88
CA THR A 235 11.25 0.64 -17.24
C THR A 235 12.23 0.02 -18.25
N VAL A 236 12.49 -1.29 -18.16
CA VAL A 236 13.29 -2.02 -19.17
C VAL A 236 12.62 -1.97 -20.56
N LYS A 237 11.28 -2.00 -20.64
CA LYS A 237 10.55 -1.92 -21.91
C LYS A 237 10.65 -0.56 -22.59
N THR A 238 11.11 0.47 -21.89
CA THR A 238 11.37 1.78 -22.50
C THR A 238 12.77 1.89 -23.11
N GLY A 239 13.57 0.82 -23.04
CA GLY A 239 14.97 0.84 -23.48
C GLY A 239 15.93 1.48 -22.49
N TYR A 240 15.52 1.64 -21.23
CA TYR A 240 16.37 2.26 -20.22
C TYR A 240 17.45 1.30 -19.73
N LEU A 241 18.66 1.46 -20.27
CA LEU A 241 19.80 0.59 -19.98
C LEU A 241 20.13 0.49 -18.47
N PRO A 242 20.05 1.56 -17.65
CA PRO A 242 20.25 1.45 -16.20
C PRO A 242 19.28 0.49 -15.49
N ALA A 243 18.02 0.42 -15.94
CA ALA A 243 17.08 -0.56 -15.40
C ALA A 243 17.48 -2.00 -15.79
N MET A 244 18.03 -2.20 -16.99
CA MET A 244 18.58 -3.50 -17.38
C MET A 244 19.86 -3.85 -16.59
N ASP A 245 20.73 -2.89 -16.31
CA ASP A 245 21.89 -3.09 -15.43
C ASP A 245 21.45 -3.58 -14.05
N TYR A 246 20.38 -2.98 -13.49
CA TYR A 246 19.80 -3.41 -12.24
C TYR A 246 19.33 -4.87 -12.31
N VAL A 247 18.60 -5.26 -13.37
CA VAL A 247 18.16 -6.65 -13.58
C VAL A 247 19.36 -7.60 -13.61
N VAL A 248 20.40 -7.30 -14.38
CA VAL A 248 21.58 -8.16 -14.52
C VAL A 248 22.37 -8.25 -13.21
N ASN A 249 22.46 -7.17 -12.45
CA ASN A 249 23.08 -7.17 -11.13
C ASN A 249 22.27 -7.99 -10.11
N SER A 250 20.94 -8.02 -10.23
CA SER A 250 20.07 -8.86 -9.40
C SER A 250 20.21 -10.37 -9.66
N LEU A 251 20.87 -10.80 -10.75
CA LEU A 251 21.18 -12.21 -11.01
C LEU A 251 22.27 -12.79 -10.11
N GLU A 252 22.95 -11.95 -9.33
CA GLU A 252 23.98 -12.36 -8.39
C GLU A 252 23.38 -13.05 -7.16
N THR A 253 23.66 -14.35 -7.02
CA THR A 253 23.34 -15.16 -5.85
C THR A 253 24.39 -14.92 -4.77
N SER A 254 24.28 -13.80 -4.05
CA SER A 254 25.06 -13.55 -2.83
C SER A 254 24.11 -13.27 -1.67
N PRO A 255 24.36 -13.84 -0.46
CA PRO A 255 23.63 -13.47 0.75
C PRO A 255 23.69 -11.96 1.06
N ALA A 256 24.73 -11.27 0.57
CA ALA A 256 24.89 -9.83 0.70
C ALA A 256 24.13 -9.02 -0.37
N ASN A 257 23.57 -9.66 -1.40
CA ASN A 257 22.83 -8.98 -2.45
C ASN A 257 21.43 -8.60 -1.97
N THR A 258 21.37 -7.45 -1.29
CA THR A 258 20.12 -6.87 -0.79
C THR A 258 19.23 -6.28 -1.90
N ASN A 259 19.70 -6.29 -3.15
CA ASN A 259 19.00 -5.82 -4.35
C ASN A 259 18.43 -6.98 -5.19
N SER A 260 18.08 -8.11 -4.56
CA SER A 260 17.50 -9.23 -5.30
C SER A 260 16.15 -8.82 -5.92
N LEU A 261 16.01 -9.10 -7.21
CA LEU A 261 14.78 -8.98 -7.96
C LEU A 261 14.31 -10.43 -8.24
N PRO A 262 13.20 -10.91 -7.65
CA PRO A 262 12.84 -12.33 -7.67
C PRO A 262 12.73 -12.96 -9.06
N ASN A 263 12.41 -12.16 -10.08
CA ASN A 263 12.21 -12.58 -11.47
C ASN A 263 13.29 -12.04 -12.43
N ALA A 264 14.47 -11.67 -11.92
CA ALA A 264 15.54 -11.06 -12.72
C ALA A 264 15.90 -11.87 -13.98
N GLN A 265 16.04 -13.20 -13.87
CA GLN A 265 16.41 -14.05 -15.00
C GLN A 265 15.34 -14.02 -16.10
N ALA A 266 14.06 -14.09 -15.72
CA ALA A 266 12.96 -14.04 -16.67
C ALA A 266 12.87 -12.69 -17.40
N ILE A 267 13.14 -11.58 -16.68
CA ILE A 267 13.21 -10.24 -17.30
C ILE A 267 14.40 -10.17 -18.26
N ALA A 268 15.59 -10.61 -17.84
CA ALA A 268 16.78 -10.60 -18.67
C ALA A 268 16.59 -11.41 -19.96
N MET A 269 16.12 -12.66 -19.87
CA MET A 269 15.89 -13.52 -21.04
C MET A 269 14.80 -12.99 -21.99
N ARG A 270 13.86 -12.20 -21.48
CA ARG A 270 12.81 -11.57 -22.30
C ARG A 270 13.37 -10.41 -23.12
N HIS A 271 14.27 -9.64 -22.53
CA HIS A 271 14.70 -8.33 -23.02
C HIS A 271 16.16 -8.28 -23.51
N LEU A 272 16.90 -9.38 -23.45
CA LEU A 272 18.22 -9.52 -24.06
C LEU A 272 18.13 -10.49 -25.24
N ASP A 273 18.95 -10.26 -26.26
CA ASP A 273 19.16 -11.21 -27.37
C ASP A 273 20.15 -12.33 -26.99
N PHE A 274 19.98 -12.86 -25.78
CA PHE A 274 20.80 -13.93 -25.25
C PHE A 274 20.03 -14.75 -24.22
N LEU A 275 20.14 -16.07 -24.32
CA LEU A 275 19.53 -17.02 -23.39
C LEU A 275 20.64 -17.80 -22.68
N GLY A 276 20.46 -18.04 -21.39
CA GLY A 276 21.41 -18.79 -20.57
C GLY A 276 21.01 -18.81 -19.11
N ASN A 277 21.85 -19.43 -18.28
CA ASN A 277 21.74 -19.32 -16.83
C ASN A 277 22.22 -17.95 -16.32
N ASN A 278 22.01 -17.67 -15.04
CA ASN A 278 22.37 -16.38 -14.41
C ASN A 278 23.84 -15.98 -14.65
N SER A 279 24.78 -16.93 -14.59
CA SER A 279 26.21 -16.65 -14.79
C SER A 279 26.52 -16.29 -16.24
N GLU A 280 25.96 -17.06 -17.18
CA GLU A 280 26.12 -16.85 -18.63
C GLU A 280 25.55 -15.49 -19.05
N ILE A 281 24.32 -15.17 -18.63
CA ILE A 281 23.67 -13.89 -18.93
C ILE A 281 24.53 -12.72 -18.42
N ARG A 282 25.00 -12.79 -17.16
CA ARG A 282 25.85 -11.73 -16.58
C ARG A 282 27.15 -11.56 -17.36
N LYS A 283 27.83 -12.65 -17.70
CA LYS A 283 29.09 -12.63 -18.44
C LYS A 283 28.88 -12.03 -19.83
N TRP A 284 27.89 -12.52 -20.57
CA TRP A 284 27.56 -12.03 -21.89
C TRP A 284 27.18 -10.54 -21.85
N TYR A 285 26.33 -10.12 -20.91
CA TYR A 285 25.91 -8.73 -20.80
C TYR A 285 27.09 -7.80 -20.52
N ARG A 286 27.99 -8.15 -19.60
CA ARG A 286 29.19 -7.34 -19.31
C ARG A 286 30.10 -7.15 -20.52
N GLN A 287 30.24 -8.17 -21.36
CA GLN A 287 31.07 -8.12 -22.57
C GLN A 287 30.44 -7.26 -23.67
N ASN A 288 29.11 -7.19 -23.70
CA ASN A 288 28.36 -6.57 -24.80
C ASN A 288 27.69 -5.24 -24.43
N ARG A 289 27.59 -4.88 -23.14
CA ARG A 289 26.80 -3.74 -22.63
C ARG A 289 26.98 -2.46 -23.42
N GLY A 290 28.22 -2.08 -23.73
CA GLY A 290 28.53 -0.83 -24.44
C GLY A 290 28.13 -0.82 -25.92
N ARG A 291 27.71 -1.96 -26.47
CA ARG A 291 27.30 -2.14 -27.88
C ARG A 291 25.81 -2.40 -28.01
N LEU A 292 25.08 -2.61 -26.91
CA LEU A 292 23.67 -2.94 -26.96
C LEU A 292 22.85 -1.74 -27.44
N VAL A 293 21.96 -2.00 -28.40
CA VAL A 293 20.98 -1.04 -28.92
C VAL A 293 19.59 -1.55 -28.58
N PHE A 294 18.71 -0.65 -28.12
CA PHE A 294 17.33 -1.02 -27.83
C PHE A 294 16.48 -1.02 -29.10
N ASN A 295 15.85 -2.14 -29.40
CA ASN A 295 14.90 -2.31 -30.47
C ASN A 295 13.47 -2.13 -29.91
N SER A 296 12.83 -1.01 -30.24
CA SER A 296 11.49 -0.67 -29.73
C SER A 296 10.37 -1.55 -30.30
N LYS A 297 10.61 -2.30 -31.38
CA LYS A 297 9.63 -3.23 -31.95
C LYS A 297 9.62 -4.57 -31.23
N THR A 298 10.80 -5.08 -30.87
CA THR A 298 10.96 -6.35 -30.15
C THR A 298 11.00 -6.16 -28.64
N LEU A 299 11.17 -4.91 -28.18
CA LEU A 299 11.43 -4.53 -26.79
C LEU A 299 12.69 -5.21 -26.22
N ARG A 300 13.73 -5.38 -27.04
CA ARG A 300 14.98 -6.06 -26.65
C ARG A 300 16.19 -5.18 -26.81
N PHE A 301 17.21 -5.46 -26.01
CA PHE A 301 18.56 -4.98 -26.21
C PHE A 301 19.33 -5.99 -27.07
N GLU A 302 19.68 -5.56 -28.27
CA GLU A 302 20.28 -6.38 -29.33
C GLU A 302 21.67 -5.84 -29.66
N LEU A 303 22.53 -6.69 -30.23
CA LEU A 303 23.77 -6.22 -30.85
C LEU A 303 23.43 -5.59 -32.22
N PRO A 304 24.18 -4.57 -32.67
CA PRO A 304 23.95 -3.94 -33.98
C PRO A 304 24.22 -4.89 -35.14
#